data_AF-A0A9D3MUB6-F1
#
_entry.id   AF-A0A9D3MUB6-F1
#
_cell.length_a   1.000
_cell.length_b   1.000
_cell.length_c   1.000
_cell.angle_alpha   90.00
_cell.angle_beta   90.00
_cell.angle_gamma   90.00
#
_symmetry.space_group_name_H-M   'P 1'
#
loop_
_entity.id
_entity.type
_entity.pdbx_description
1 polymer ?
#
loop_
_entity_poly.entity_id
_entity_poly.type
_entity_poly.pdbx_seq_one_letter_code
_entity_poly.pdbx_strand_id
1 'polypeptide(L)'
;MEKIIVLFLFIRVFTLQCHAQDELSFNELAELYPEWENPDWMRQANEDLLLSEVTIPGAHDATALRGGRFAKCQAWSLEDQLSAGLRYFDLRVDGSLQLVHGPIKMNMKLAEVLDTIVKFLKEHNKETVLLRVKPENRKDTVFDKTMELLKQDNIKPFVYMLDGSSDNNPKLKTVRGKIVLLKLPDKFNFGISYFSTHKKN
;
A
#
# COMPACT_ATOMS: atom_id res chain seq x y z
N MET A 1 46.56 -50.53 17.96
CA MET A 1 45.65 -50.45 16.80
C MET A 1 44.63 -49.36 17.07
N GLU A 2 44.95 -48.15 16.63
CA GLU A 2 44.08 -46.97 16.76
C GLU A 2 42.95 -47.06 15.73
N LYS A 3 41.71 -46.85 16.17
CA LYS A 3 40.54 -46.78 15.27
C LYS A 3 40.23 -45.31 15.02
N ILE A 4 40.54 -44.85 13.82
CA ILE A 4 40.13 -43.53 13.31
C ILE A 4 38.62 -43.58 13.06
N ILE A 5 37.86 -42.77 13.79
CA ILE A 5 36.42 -42.55 13.54
C ILE A 5 36.31 -41.37 12.57
N VAL A 6 35.91 -41.64 11.33
CA VAL A 6 35.58 -40.60 10.34
C VAL A 6 34.14 -40.17 10.56
N LEU A 7 33.95 -38.94 11.02
CA LEU A 7 32.64 -38.31 11.21
C LEU A 7 32.18 -37.70 9.87
N PHE A 8 31.19 -38.32 9.21
CA PHE A 8 30.54 -37.74 8.03
C PHE A 8 29.50 -36.70 8.47
N LEU A 9 29.82 -35.42 8.25
CA LEU A 9 28.92 -34.30 8.45
C LEU A 9 27.95 -34.21 7.26
N PHE A 10 26.74 -34.72 7.40
CA PHE A 10 25.66 -34.49 6.44
C PHE A 10 25.08 -33.09 6.66
N ILE A 11 25.57 -32.11 5.90
CA ILE A 11 24.91 -30.80 5.78
C ILE A 11 23.63 -31.01 4.98
N ARG A 12 22.48 -31.10 5.66
CA ARG A 12 21.17 -30.95 5.02
C ARG A 12 20.99 -29.48 4.68
N VAL A 13 21.31 -29.11 3.45
CA VAL A 13 20.83 -27.87 2.85
C VAL A 13 19.32 -28.03 2.68
N PHE A 14 18.54 -27.40 3.55
CA PHE A 14 17.12 -27.19 3.29
C PHE A 14 17.02 -26.16 2.17
N THR A 15 16.97 -26.61 0.92
CA THR A 15 16.43 -25.79 -0.15
C THR A 15 14.93 -25.69 0.10
N LEU A 16 14.46 -24.51 0.52
CA LEU A 16 13.06 -24.15 0.36
C LEU A 16 12.82 -24.02 -1.14
N GLN A 17 12.53 -25.14 -1.81
CA GLN A 17 11.92 -25.12 -3.12
C GLN A 17 10.55 -24.45 -2.93
N CYS A 18 10.42 -23.20 -3.35
CA CYS A 18 9.12 -22.61 -3.63
C CYS A 18 8.51 -23.42 -4.77
N HIS A 19 7.66 -24.39 -4.44
CA HIS A 19 6.74 -24.98 -5.41
C HIS A 19 5.60 -23.99 -5.60
N ALA A 20 5.73 -23.12 -6.60
CA ALA A 20 4.55 -22.48 -7.18
C ALA A 20 3.77 -23.60 -7.90
N GLN A 21 2.61 -24.00 -7.37
CA GLN A 21 1.65 -24.79 -8.13
C GLN A 21 1.10 -23.88 -9.23
N ASP A 22 1.29 -24.28 -10.49
CA ASP A 22 1.05 -23.52 -11.72
C ASP A 22 -0.42 -23.10 -11.98
N GLU A 23 -1.35 -23.27 -11.03
CA GLU A 23 -2.75 -22.82 -11.16
C GLU A 23 -3.15 -21.65 -10.23
N LEU A 24 -2.28 -21.23 -9.30
CA LEU A 24 -2.64 -20.26 -8.25
C LEU A 24 -1.87 -18.92 -8.31
N SER A 25 -1.10 -18.67 -9.36
CA SER A 25 -0.33 -17.42 -9.47
C SER A 25 -1.19 -16.19 -9.79
N PHE A 26 -2.42 -16.39 -10.27
CA PHE A 26 -3.37 -15.32 -10.57
C PHE A 26 -4.72 -15.63 -9.95
N ASN A 27 -5.09 -14.89 -8.89
CA ASN A 27 -6.42 -14.99 -8.32
C ASN A 27 -7.38 -14.00 -8.99
N GLU A 28 -8.37 -14.52 -9.72
CA GLU A 28 -9.50 -13.72 -10.21
C GLU A 28 -10.75 -13.81 -9.32
N LEU A 29 -10.72 -14.66 -8.29
CA LEU A 29 -11.82 -14.84 -7.34
C LEU A 29 -11.94 -13.61 -6.44
N ALA A 30 -13.19 -13.26 -6.12
CA ALA A 30 -13.49 -12.14 -5.25
C ALA A 30 -13.16 -12.42 -3.78
N GLU A 31 -13.03 -13.70 -3.40
CA GLU A 31 -12.76 -14.13 -2.03
C GLU A 31 -11.24 -14.15 -1.76
N LEU A 32 -10.87 -13.71 -0.56
CA LEU A 32 -9.53 -13.86 -0.01
C LEU A 32 -9.52 -15.13 0.84
N TYR A 33 -8.62 -16.06 0.53
CA TYR A 33 -8.45 -17.25 1.35
C TYR A 33 -7.66 -16.93 2.64
N PRO A 34 -8.01 -17.52 3.79
CA PRO A 34 -7.38 -17.21 5.08
C PRO A 34 -5.85 -17.37 5.10
N GLU A 35 -5.31 -18.33 4.34
CA GLU A 35 -3.86 -18.57 4.24
C GLU A 35 -3.09 -17.43 3.54
N TRP A 36 -3.79 -16.53 2.87
CA TRP A 36 -3.21 -15.36 2.21
C TRP A 36 -3.34 -14.09 3.05
N GLU A 37 -4.02 -14.14 4.20
CA GLU A 37 -4.10 -13.02 5.13
C GLU A 37 -2.73 -12.78 5.80
N ASN A 38 -2.27 -11.53 5.71
CA ASN A 38 -1.08 -11.06 6.40
C ASN A 38 -1.22 -9.57 6.79
N PRO A 39 -2.20 -9.22 7.64
CA PRO A 39 -2.54 -7.83 7.93
C PRO A 39 -1.53 -7.12 8.84
N ASP A 40 -0.59 -7.82 9.48
CA ASP A 40 0.35 -7.23 10.45
C ASP A 40 1.83 -7.43 10.06
N TRP A 41 2.13 -7.64 8.77
CA TRP A 41 3.48 -8.00 8.34
C TRP A 41 4.52 -6.93 8.67
N MET A 42 4.15 -5.63 8.64
CA MET A 42 5.12 -4.58 8.91
C MET A 42 5.50 -4.56 10.40
N ARG A 43 4.73 -5.17 11.31
CA ARG A 43 5.08 -5.27 12.75
C ARG A 43 6.46 -5.88 13.00
N GLN A 44 6.91 -6.77 12.12
CA GLN A 44 8.21 -7.44 12.25
C GLN A 44 9.37 -6.64 11.65
N ALA A 45 9.07 -5.60 10.85
CA ALA A 45 10.09 -4.77 10.22
C ALA A 45 10.77 -3.86 11.24
N ASN A 46 12.08 -3.66 11.08
CA ASN A 46 12.87 -2.76 11.92
C ASN A 46 12.34 -1.32 11.81
N GLU A 47 12.02 -0.74 12.97
CA GLU A 47 11.44 0.59 13.13
C GLU A 47 12.35 1.73 12.61
N ASP A 48 13.66 1.50 12.50
CA ASP A 48 14.63 2.48 12.02
C ASP A 48 14.87 2.45 10.51
N LEU A 49 14.30 1.48 9.77
CA LEU A 49 14.33 1.48 8.31
C LEU A 49 13.66 2.74 7.77
N LEU A 50 14.23 3.35 6.74
CA LEU A 50 13.55 4.37 5.96
C LEU A 50 12.40 3.72 5.20
N LEU A 51 11.32 4.47 4.96
CA LEU A 51 10.17 3.94 4.24
C LEU A 51 10.56 3.43 2.85
N SER A 52 11.54 4.07 2.18
CA SER A 52 12.08 3.63 0.89
C SER A 52 12.87 2.31 0.94
N GLU A 53 13.29 1.86 2.12
CA GLU A 53 14.06 0.62 2.30
C GLU A 53 13.16 -0.59 2.50
N VAL A 54 11.86 -0.37 2.66
CA VAL A 54 10.86 -1.42 2.82
C VAL A 54 10.31 -1.80 1.44
N THR A 55 10.29 -3.09 1.11
CA THR A 55 9.55 -3.59 -0.05
C THR A 55 8.06 -3.62 0.29
N ILE A 56 7.28 -2.76 -0.36
CA ILE A 56 5.86 -2.57 -0.07
C ILE A 56 5.01 -3.07 -1.24
N PRO A 57 4.20 -4.12 -1.08
CA PRO A 57 3.24 -4.54 -2.10
C PRO A 57 2.10 -3.53 -2.22
N GLY A 58 1.55 -3.40 -3.42
CA GLY A 58 0.43 -2.49 -3.65
C GLY A 58 -0.34 -2.75 -4.93
N ALA A 59 -1.46 -2.04 -5.08
CA ALA A 59 -2.40 -2.20 -6.17
C ALA A 59 -2.44 -0.96 -7.07
N HIS A 60 -2.31 -1.21 -8.37
CA HIS A 60 -2.65 -0.24 -9.41
C HIS A 60 -4.17 -0.14 -9.56
N ASP A 61 -4.69 1.08 -9.55
CA ASP A 61 -6.12 1.35 -9.66
C ASP A 61 -6.96 0.50 -8.70
N ALA A 62 -6.64 0.61 -7.40
CA ALA A 62 -7.02 -0.35 -6.37
C ALA A 62 -8.53 -0.58 -6.21
N THR A 63 -9.36 0.35 -6.71
CA THR A 63 -10.82 0.29 -6.61
C THR A 63 -11.51 -0.10 -7.92
N ALA A 64 -10.73 -0.39 -8.97
CA ALA A 64 -11.22 -0.82 -10.27
C ALA A 64 -11.66 -2.30 -10.25
N LEU A 65 -12.76 -2.58 -9.54
CA LEU A 65 -13.35 -3.91 -9.36
C LEU A 65 -14.37 -4.28 -10.46
N ARG A 66 -14.63 -3.36 -11.39
CA ARG A 66 -15.67 -3.48 -12.42
C ARG A 66 -15.28 -2.76 -13.71
N GLY A 67 -16.19 -2.81 -14.70
CA GLY A 67 -15.96 -2.26 -16.04
C GLY A 67 -15.49 -3.31 -17.05
N GLY A 68 -15.63 -4.59 -16.70
CA GLY A 68 -15.29 -5.72 -17.56
C GLY A 68 -13.79 -5.90 -17.75
N ARG A 69 -13.40 -6.79 -18.67
CA ARG A 69 -12.02 -7.23 -18.90
C ARG A 69 -11.02 -6.11 -19.24
N PHE A 70 -11.49 -4.93 -19.63
CA PHE A 70 -10.65 -3.83 -20.08
C PHE A 70 -10.44 -2.76 -19.00
N ALA A 71 -11.26 -2.73 -17.95
CA ALA A 71 -11.20 -1.71 -16.90
C ALA A 71 -11.10 -2.29 -15.49
N LYS A 72 -11.50 -3.56 -15.26
CA LYS A 72 -11.28 -4.24 -13.98
C LYS A 72 -9.79 -4.53 -13.82
N CYS A 73 -9.18 -4.02 -12.77
CA CYS A 73 -7.77 -4.24 -12.43
C CYS A 73 -7.59 -5.12 -11.18
N GLN A 74 -8.60 -5.18 -10.30
CA GLN A 74 -8.52 -5.86 -9.02
C GLN A 74 -9.65 -6.88 -8.86
N ALA A 75 -9.36 -8.02 -8.22
CA ALA A 75 -10.36 -9.03 -7.85
C ALA A 75 -10.93 -8.78 -6.45
N TRP A 76 -10.09 -8.30 -5.54
CA TRP A 76 -10.36 -8.13 -4.10
C TRP A 76 -10.87 -6.75 -3.73
N SER A 77 -11.76 -6.69 -2.74
CA SER A 77 -12.15 -5.44 -2.09
C SER A 77 -10.93 -4.71 -1.48
N LEU A 78 -11.10 -3.45 -1.09
CA LEU A 78 -10.01 -2.72 -0.45
C LEU A 78 -9.64 -3.36 0.91
N GLU A 79 -10.64 -3.82 1.64
CA GLU A 79 -10.52 -4.56 2.90
C GLU A 79 -9.71 -5.85 2.73
N ASP A 80 -10.02 -6.63 1.69
CA ASP A 80 -9.29 -7.86 1.39
C ASP A 80 -7.86 -7.56 0.93
N GLN A 81 -7.65 -6.52 0.12
CA GLN A 81 -6.30 -6.11 -0.27
C GLN A 81 -5.45 -5.72 0.96
N LEU A 82 -6.02 -4.97 1.90
CA LEU A 82 -5.38 -4.64 3.17
C LEU A 82 -5.09 -5.90 4.00
N SER A 83 -6.05 -6.81 4.08
CA SER A 83 -5.93 -8.07 4.83
C SER A 83 -4.86 -8.98 4.24
N ALA A 84 -4.73 -9.02 2.90
CA ALA A 84 -3.68 -9.73 2.17
C ALA A 84 -2.27 -9.08 2.30
N GLY A 85 -2.18 -7.89 2.90
CA GLY A 85 -0.91 -7.21 3.18
C GLY A 85 -0.54 -6.09 2.22
N LEU A 86 -1.41 -5.68 1.29
CA LEU A 86 -1.15 -4.52 0.43
C LEU A 86 -1.16 -3.23 1.26
N ARG A 87 -0.18 -2.37 1.00
CA ARG A 87 0.03 -1.10 1.74
C ARG A 87 0.28 0.08 0.81
N TYR A 88 0.21 -0.11 -0.50
CA TYR A 88 0.20 0.97 -1.48
C TYR A 88 -1.04 0.88 -2.35
N PHE A 89 -1.75 2.00 -2.53
CA PHE A 89 -2.95 2.08 -3.36
C PHE A 89 -2.91 3.28 -4.30
N ASP A 90 -3.00 3.01 -5.60
CA ASP A 90 -3.24 4.02 -6.63
C ASP A 90 -4.74 4.22 -6.82
N LEU A 91 -5.22 5.43 -6.54
CA LEU A 91 -6.63 5.81 -6.60
C LEU A 91 -6.84 6.88 -7.66
N ARG A 92 -7.82 6.64 -8.53
CA ARG A 92 -8.20 7.58 -9.57
C ARG A 92 -9.57 8.18 -9.29
N VAL A 93 -9.63 9.51 -9.25
CA VAL A 93 -10.82 10.24 -8.85
C VAL A 93 -11.24 11.29 -9.87
N ASP A 94 -12.54 11.57 -9.92
CA ASP A 94 -13.07 12.74 -10.62
C ASP A 94 -13.10 13.99 -9.70
N GLY A 95 -13.57 15.12 -10.24
CA GLY A 95 -13.64 16.40 -9.50
C GLY A 95 -14.62 16.43 -8.32
N SER A 96 -15.42 15.38 -8.14
CA SER A 96 -16.31 15.18 -6.99
C SER A 96 -15.75 14.19 -5.97
N LEU A 97 -14.51 13.73 -6.17
CA LEU A 97 -13.84 12.68 -5.39
C LEU A 97 -14.54 11.32 -5.48
N GLN A 98 -15.28 11.09 -6.57
CA GLN A 98 -15.79 9.77 -6.93
C GLN A 98 -14.67 8.96 -7.57
N LEU A 99 -14.48 7.70 -7.15
CA LEU A 99 -13.52 6.79 -7.76
C LEU A 99 -14.00 6.41 -9.17
N VAL A 100 -13.09 6.46 -10.14
CA VAL A 100 -13.36 6.25 -11.57
C VAL A 100 -12.21 5.54 -12.28
N HIS A 101 -12.51 4.87 -13.39
CA HIS A 101 -11.52 4.42 -14.38
C HIS A 101 -11.97 4.92 -15.76
N GLY A 102 -11.29 5.93 -16.27
CA GLY A 102 -11.78 6.72 -17.40
C GLY A 102 -13.23 7.22 -17.16
N PRO A 103 -14.20 6.84 -18.00
CA PRO A 103 -15.60 7.25 -17.85
C PRO A 103 -16.40 6.38 -16.85
N ILE A 104 -15.83 5.28 -16.34
CA ILE A 104 -16.54 4.28 -15.55
C ILE A 104 -16.48 4.64 -14.06
N LYS A 105 -17.63 4.67 -13.38
CA LYS A 105 -17.71 4.93 -11.94
C LYS A 105 -17.52 3.65 -11.12
N MET A 106 -16.71 3.74 -10.07
CA MET A 106 -16.45 2.63 -9.13
C MET A 106 -17.42 2.60 -7.94
N ASN A 107 -18.51 3.38 -7.97
CA ASN A 107 -19.54 3.49 -6.91
C ASN A 107 -18.96 3.52 -5.49
N MET A 108 -17.83 4.21 -5.34
CA MET A 108 -17.14 4.41 -4.08
C MET A 108 -16.51 5.81 -4.14
N LYS A 109 -16.54 6.56 -3.05
CA LYS A 109 -15.91 7.87 -2.93
C LYS A 109 -14.60 7.77 -2.16
N LEU A 110 -13.73 8.76 -2.33
CA LEU A 110 -12.45 8.82 -1.64
C LEU A 110 -12.62 8.82 -0.11
N ALA A 111 -13.68 9.44 0.40
CA ALA A 111 -13.99 9.42 1.84
C ALA A 111 -14.18 7.99 2.38
N GLU A 112 -14.91 7.15 1.64
CA GLU A 112 -15.15 5.75 2.03
C GLU A 112 -13.83 4.95 2.05
N VAL A 113 -12.95 5.18 1.07
CA VAL A 113 -11.60 4.58 1.05
C VAL A 113 -10.77 5.00 2.27
N LEU A 114 -10.80 6.29 2.62
CA LEU A 114 -10.10 6.80 3.80
C LEU A 114 -10.66 6.20 5.10
N ASP A 115 -11.99 6.06 5.21
CA ASP A 115 -12.63 5.43 6.37
C ASP A 115 -12.22 3.96 6.51
N THR A 116 -12.19 3.18 5.42
CA THR A 116 -11.69 1.80 5.41
C THR A 116 -10.23 1.73 5.88
N ILE A 117 -9.36 2.59 5.36
CA ILE A 117 -7.94 2.62 5.75
C ILE A 117 -7.78 3.04 7.22
N VAL A 118 -8.53 4.03 7.69
CA VAL A 118 -8.51 4.47 9.09
C VAL A 118 -8.97 3.35 10.02
N LYS A 119 -10.03 2.61 9.66
CA LYS A 119 -10.47 1.43 10.42
C LYS A 119 -9.35 0.39 10.51
N PHE A 120 -8.74 0.05 9.38
CA PHE A 120 -7.63 -0.88 9.34
C PHE A 120 -6.45 -0.43 10.22
N LEU A 121 -6.02 0.83 10.14
CA LEU A 121 -4.91 1.35 10.95
C LEU A 121 -5.22 1.44 12.45
N LYS A 122 -6.50 1.52 12.84
CA LYS A 122 -6.90 1.41 14.26
C LYS A 122 -6.69 0.00 14.79
N GLU A 123 -7.03 -1.01 14.00
CA GLU A 123 -6.89 -2.43 14.34
C GLU A 123 -5.43 -2.90 14.24
N HIS A 124 -4.69 -2.38 13.26
CA HIS A 124 -3.32 -2.74 12.92
C HIS A 124 -2.36 -1.54 13.05
N ASN A 125 -2.22 -1.00 14.27
CA ASN A 125 -1.50 0.27 14.52
C ASN A 125 0.01 0.26 14.24
N LYS A 126 0.58 -0.90 13.94
CA LYS A 126 1.95 -1.05 13.48
C LYS A 126 2.07 -1.01 11.97
N GLU A 127 1.00 -0.83 11.22
CA GLU A 127 1.07 -0.73 9.77
C GLU A 127 1.13 0.74 9.30
N THR A 128 1.47 0.97 8.04
CA THR A 128 1.33 2.29 7.39
C THR A 128 0.81 2.08 5.98
N VAL A 129 -0.03 3.01 5.48
CA VAL A 129 -0.62 2.90 4.15
C VAL A 129 -0.19 4.08 3.29
N LEU A 130 0.40 3.78 2.13
CA LEU A 130 0.80 4.76 1.12
C LEU A 130 -0.35 4.95 0.14
N LEU A 131 -0.77 6.19 -0.05
CA LEU A 131 -1.91 6.53 -0.89
C LEU A 131 -1.49 7.48 -2.00
N ARG A 132 -1.75 7.09 -3.24
CA ARG A 132 -1.64 7.98 -4.40
C ARG A 132 -3.04 8.35 -4.85
N VAL A 133 -3.38 9.63 -4.77
CA VAL A 133 -4.65 10.16 -5.30
C VAL A 133 -4.36 10.91 -6.58
N LYS A 134 -4.89 10.40 -7.70
CA LYS A 134 -4.68 10.95 -9.04
C LYS A 134 -6.01 11.44 -9.63
N PRO A 135 -6.08 12.68 -10.14
CA PRO A 135 -7.23 13.12 -10.91
C PRO A 135 -7.25 12.40 -12.27
N GLU A 136 -8.36 11.76 -12.63
CA GLU A 136 -8.48 11.06 -13.92
C GLU A 136 -8.67 12.04 -15.10
N ASN A 137 -9.24 13.20 -14.82
CA ASN A 137 -9.43 14.29 -15.77
C ASN A 137 -8.77 15.58 -15.26
N ARG A 138 -8.46 16.55 -16.14
CA ARG A 138 -7.90 17.84 -15.71
C ARG A 138 -8.92 18.65 -14.90
N LYS A 139 -8.86 18.52 -13.57
CA LYS A 139 -9.62 19.34 -12.63
C LYS A 139 -8.70 19.77 -11.49
N ASP A 140 -8.48 21.08 -11.39
CA ASP A 140 -7.56 21.68 -10.43
C ASP A 140 -8.06 21.62 -8.97
N THR A 141 -9.31 21.18 -8.73
CA THR A 141 -9.94 21.15 -7.39
C THR A 141 -9.87 19.82 -6.64
N VAL A 142 -9.41 18.73 -7.28
CA VAL A 142 -9.33 17.41 -6.63
C VAL A 142 -8.42 17.44 -5.41
N PHE A 143 -7.31 18.17 -5.51
CA PHE A 143 -6.31 18.24 -4.45
C PHE A 143 -6.87 18.97 -3.22
N ASP A 144 -7.43 20.16 -3.39
CA ASP A 144 -7.97 20.95 -2.28
C ASP A 144 -9.06 20.18 -1.53
N LYS A 145 -9.97 19.53 -2.26
CA LYS A 145 -11.00 18.68 -1.65
C LYS A 145 -10.42 17.47 -0.94
N THR A 146 -9.37 16.85 -1.49
CA THR A 146 -8.68 15.74 -0.82
C THR A 146 -8.04 16.22 0.48
N MET A 147 -7.44 17.41 0.47
CA MET A 147 -6.86 18.02 1.68
C MET A 147 -7.93 18.39 2.72
N GLU A 148 -9.10 18.84 2.29
CA GLU A 148 -10.24 19.07 3.17
C GLU A 148 -10.68 17.76 3.86
N LEU A 149 -10.79 16.64 3.12
CA LEU A 149 -11.09 15.33 3.71
C LEU A 149 -10.03 14.92 4.74
N LEU A 150 -8.74 15.03 4.39
CA LEU A 150 -7.64 14.61 5.27
C LEU A 150 -7.52 15.46 6.55
N LYS A 151 -8.10 16.66 6.56
CA LYS A 151 -8.13 17.55 7.73
C LYS A 151 -9.32 17.31 8.66
N GLN A 152 -10.28 16.47 8.28
CA GLN A 152 -11.41 16.12 9.14
C GLN A 152 -10.93 15.44 10.43
N ASP A 153 -11.59 15.70 11.55
CA ASP A 153 -11.12 15.29 12.89
C ASP A 153 -11.00 13.77 13.07
N ASN A 154 -11.81 12.99 12.35
CA ASN A 154 -11.76 11.53 12.35
C ASN A 154 -10.60 10.96 11.52
N ILE A 155 -10.05 11.72 10.57
CA ILE A 155 -9.01 11.27 9.62
C ILE A 155 -7.65 11.87 9.96
N LYS A 156 -7.60 13.17 10.28
CA LYS A 156 -6.38 13.94 10.56
C LYS A 156 -5.40 13.27 11.52
N PRO A 157 -5.81 12.60 12.62
CA PRO A 157 -4.87 11.90 13.49
C PRO A 157 -4.11 10.76 12.81
N PHE A 158 -4.65 10.21 11.72
CA PHE A 158 -4.05 9.13 10.93
C PHE A 158 -3.26 9.62 9.74
N VAL A 159 -3.12 10.93 9.49
CA VAL A 159 -2.40 11.42 8.31
C VAL A 159 -0.98 11.82 8.69
N TYR A 160 0.01 11.30 7.96
CA TYR A 160 1.37 11.81 8.00
C TYR A 160 1.48 13.02 7.07
N MET A 161 1.60 14.21 7.68
CA MET A 161 1.75 15.47 6.96
C MET A 161 3.22 15.87 6.97
N LEU A 162 3.80 16.14 5.79
CA LEU A 162 5.10 16.80 5.71
C LEU A 162 4.91 18.25 6.19
N ASP A 163 5.60 18.62 7.27
CA ASP A 163 5.52 19.91 7.95
C ASP A 163 6.46 20.97 7.33
N GLY A 164 6.76 20.83 6.03
CA GLY A 164 7.73 21.69 5.36
C GLY A 164 9.19 21.36 5.71
N SER A 165 9.46 20.37 6.57
CA SER A 165 10.77 19.76 6.69
C SER A 165 11.10 18.95 5.44
N SER A 166 12.36 19.01 5.02
CA SER A 166 12.89 18.38 3.80
C SER A 166 12.96 16.85 3.85
N ASP A 167 12.45 16.20 4.90
CA ASP A 167 12.52 14.75 5.04
C ASP A 167 11.40 14.06 4.25
N ASN A 168 11.67 13.89 2.95
CA ASN A 168 10.84 13.12 2.02
C ASN A 168 11.01 11.60 2.20
N ASN A 169 11.67 11.11 3.25
CA ASN A 169 11.89 9.69 3.44
C ASN A 169 11.91 9.30 4.94
N PRO A 170 10.75 9.37 5.62
CA PRO A 170 10.68 9.12 7.05
C PRO A 170 11.06 7.68 7.38
N LYS A 171 11.55 7.50 8.61
CA LYS A 171 11.68 6.18 9.21
C LYS A 171 10.31 5.53 9.42
N LEU A 172 10.27 4.20 9.36
CA LEU A 172 9.06 3.42 9.50
C LEU A 172 8.33 3.72 10.82
N LYS A 173 9.07 3.89 11.92
CA LYS A 173 8.51 4.30 13.23
C LYS A 173 7.71 5.60 13.21
N THR A 174 8.07 6.54 12.35
CA THR A 174 7.40 7.84 12.24
C THR A 174 6.03 7.73 11.57
N VAL A 175 5.86 6.73 10.69
CA VAL A 175 4.66 6.57 9.87
C VAL A 175 3.75 5.42 10.32
N ARG A 176 4.13 4.67 11.37
CA ARG A 176 3.26 3.66 12.00
C ARG A 176 1.90 4.26 12.39
N GLY A 177 0.82 3.58 12.02
CA GLY A 177 -0.56 4.02 12.24
C GLY A 177 -0.96 5.22 11.37
N LYS A 178 -0.19 5.56 10.33
CA LYS A 178 -0.44 6.71 9.45
C LYS A 178 -0.66 6.32 7.99
N ILE A 179 -1.44 7.17 7.33
CA ILE A 179 -1.59 7.30 5.89
C ILE A 179 -0.51 8.27 5.41
N VAL A 180 0.29 7.82 4.45
CA VAL A 180 1.33 8.62 3.79
C VAL A 180 0.87 8.93 2.37
N LEU A 181 0.61 10.20 2.08
CA LEU A 181 0.31 10.62 0.71
C LEU A 181 1.59 10.61 -0.16
N LEU A 182 1.49 10.08 -1.38
CA LEU A 182 2.55 10.16 -2.38
C LEU A 182 2.29 11.30 -3.37
N LYS A 183 3.34 12.09 -3.61
CA LYS A 183 3.32 13.26 -4.49
C LYS A 183 3.66 12.88 -5.94
N LEU A 184 2.92 13.44 -6.90
CA LEU A 184 3.33 13.51 -8.30
C LEU A 184 4.11 14.83 -8.56
N PRO A 185 5.17 14.83 -9.38
CA PRO A 185 5.87 16.07 -9.76
C PRO A 185 4.92 17.06 -10.45
N ASP A 186 5.27 18.34 -10.33
CA ASP A 186 4.74 19.50 -11.08
C ASP A 186 3.45 20.19 -10.60
N LYS A 187 2.83 19.83 -9.46
CA LYS A 187 1.72 20.65 -8.93
C LYS A 187 1.56 20.83 -7.41
N PHE A 188 2.32 20.19 -6.52
CA PHE A 188 1.95 20.19 -5.07
C PHE A 188 3.12 20.19 -4.08
N ASN A 189 2.90 20.69 -2.85
CA ASN A 189 3.89 20.84 -1.77
C ASN A 189 3.69 19.85 -0.58
N PHE A 190 3.07 18.68 -0.78
CA PHE A 190 2.84 17.72 0.31
C PHE A 190 2.95 16.25 -0.16
N GLY A 191 3.54 15.39 0.68
CA GLY A 191 3.78 13.96 0.42
C GLY A 191 5.20 13.61 -0.06
N ILE A 192 5.61 12.34 0.10
CA ILE A 192 6.93 11.85 -0.35
C ILE A 192 6.99 11.90 -1.87
N SER A 193 8.03 12.53 -2.43
CA SER A 193 8.24 12.58 -3.88
C SER A 193 8.71 11.23 -4.39
N TYR A 194 7.97 10.65 -5.34
CA TYR A 194 8.28 9.38 -6.00
C TYR A 194 9.69 9.33 -6.62
N PHE A 195 10.23 10.48 -7.05
CA PHE A 195 11.55 10.59 -7.67
C PHE A 195 12.68 10.89 -6.68
N SER A 196 12.35 11.22 -5.42
CA SER A 196 13.33 11.55 -4.39
C SER A 196 13.90 10.34 -3.66
N THR A 197 13.29 9.15 -3.81
CA THR A 197 13.79 7.89 -3.22
C THR A 197 14.94 7.26 -4.02
N HIS A 198 15.24 7.78 -5.21
CA HIS A 198 16.26 7.22 -6.11
C HIS A 198 17.63 7.89 -6.02
N LYS A 199 17.81 8.99 -5.28
CA LYS A 199 19.13 9.62 -5.12
C LYS A 199 19.84 9.09 -3.87
N LYS A 200 20.55 7.98 -4.05
CA LYS A 200 21.75 7.70 -3.25
C LYS A 200 22.87 8.61 -3.74
N ASN A 201 23.59 9.24 -2.80
CA ASN A 201 24.93 9.79 -3.07
C ASN A 201 25.85 8.69 -3.61
#